data_AF-A0A9K3DDY0-F1
#
_entry.id   AF-A0A9K3DDY0-F1
#
_cell.length_a   1.000
_cell.length_b   1.000
_cell.length_c   1.000
_cell.angle_alpha   90.00
_cell.angle_beta   90.00
_cell.angle_gamma   90.00
#
_symmetry.space_group_name_H-M   'P 1'
#
loop_
_entity.id
_entity.type
_entity.pdbx_description
1 polymer ?
#
loop_
_entity_poly.entity_id
_entity_poly.type
_entity_poly.pdbx_seq_one_letter_code
_entity_poly.pdbx_strand_id
1 'polypeptide(L)'
;MSISSSVSALNKSFKQNLVHNTRKDIACEEQLARELKEKVRKELLVEGSTGPTQHMKLLELIDVVQRLGVAYHLEDEIEECLKHIYVTYGAKWINENNLESTSLWFRLLRQHGFNVSSD
;
A
#
# COMPACT_ATOMS: atom_id res chain seq x y z
N MET A 1 0.62 19.47 -55.67
CA MET A 1 -0.34 19.42 -54.53
C MET A 1 -0.24 18.14 -53.68
N SER A 2 0.34 17.03 -54.17
CA SER A 2 0.25 15.72 -53.49
C SER A 2 1.19 15.49 -52.30
N ILE A 3 2.33 16.17 -52.21
CA ILE A 3 3.35 15.88 -51.18
C ILE A 3 2.92 16.37 -49.79
N SER A 4 2.34 17.58 -49.70
CA SER A 4 1.86 18.16 -48.44
C SER A 4 0.74 17.34 -47.80
N SER A 5 -0.18 16.80 -48.61
CA SER A 5 -1.26 15.94 -48.13
C SER A 5 -0.72 14.63 -47.54
N SER A 6 0.30 14.03 -48.18
CA SER A 6 0.90 12.77 -47.72
C SER A 6 1.66 12.94 -46.39
N VAL A 7 2.42 14.02 -46.24
CA VAL A 7 3.13 14.35 -44.98
C VAL A 7 2.16 14.60 -43.83
N SER A 8 1.03 15.29 -44.09
CA SER A 8 0.01 15.55 -43.07
C SER A 8 -0.68 14.27 -42.58
N ALA A 9 -0.96 13.33 -43.49
CA ALA A 9 -1.55 12.04 -43.16
C ALA A 9 -0.61 11.20 -42.29
N LEU A 10 0.68 11.19 -42.61
CA LEU A 10 1.70 10.44 -41.88
C LEU A 10 1.88 10.99 -40.45
N ASN A 11 1.89 12.31 -40.29
CA ASN A 11 1.97 12.94 -38.97
C ASN A 11 0.70 12.69 -38.12
N LYS A 12 -0.48 12.64 -38.75
CA LYS A 12 -1.73 12.28 -38.09
C LYS A 12 -1.72 10.83 -37.60
N SER A 13 -1.29 9.90 -38.44
CA SER A 13 -1.17 8.47 -38.06
C SER A 13 -0.12 8.24 -36.98
N PHE A 14 1.00 8.97 -37.03
CA PHE A 14 2.04 8.91 -35.99
C PHE A 14 1.50 9.38 -34.63
N LYS A 15 0.79 10.52 -34.59
CA LYS A 15 0.14 11.01 -33.37
C LYS A 15 -0.90 10.03 -32.82
N GLN A 16 -1.69 9.40 -33.68
CA GLN A 16 -2.68 8.41 -33.26
C GLN A 16 -2.02 7.16 -32.65
N ASN A 17 -0.89 6.71 -33.22
CA ASN A 17 -0.14 5.57 -32.69
C ASN A 17 0.48 5.89 -31.32
N LEU A 18 1.08 7.07 -31.16
CA LEU A 18 1.55 7.57 -29.86
C LEU A 18 0.46 7.54 -28.80
N VAL A 19 -0.72 8.11 -29.09
CA VAL A 19 -1.85 8.13 -28.14
C VAL A 19 -2.35 6.72 -27.82
N HIS A 20 -2.41 5.82 -28.80
CA HIS A 20 -2.84 4.44 -28.58
C HIS A 20 -1.86 3.68 -27.69
N ASN A 21 -0.56 3.82 -27.94
CA ASN A 21 0.47 3.15 -27.15
C ASN A 21 0.47 3.65 -25.70
N THR A 22 0.44 4.98 -25.49
CA THR A 22 0.36 5.55 -24.14
C THR A 22 -0.90 5.10 -23.38
N ARG A 23 -2.06 5.02 -24.05
CA ARG A 23 -3.28 4.51 -23.41
C ARG A 23 -3.16 3.04 -23.02
N LYS A 24 -2.52 2.23 -23.86
CA LYS A 24 -2.30 0.82 -23.60
C LYS A 24 -1.34 0.62 -22.42
N ASP A 25 -0.28 1.42 -22.34
CA ASP A 25 0.69 1.40 -21.25
C ASP A 25 0.01 1.77 -19.92
N ILE A 26 -0.78 2.86 -19.90
CA ILE A 26 -1.56 3.28 -18.72
C ILE A 26 -2.52 2.17 -18.26
N ALA A 27 -3.28 1.56 -19.18
CA ALA A 27 -4.23 0.50 -18.83
C ALA A 27 -3.52 -0.74 -18.25
N CYS A 28 -2.31 -1.04 -18.73
CA CYS A 28 -1.48 -2.13 -18.22
C CYS A 28 -0.97 -1.83 -16.80
N GLU A 29 -0.45 -0.62 -16.58
CA GLU A 29 0.01 -0.15 -15.27
C GLU A 29 -1.11 -0.12 -14.23
N GLU A 30 -2.30 0.35 -14.61
CA GLU A 30 -3.49 0.32 -13.74
C GLU A 30 -3.87 -1.10 -13.34
N GLN A 31 -3.80 -2.04 -14.28
CA GLN A 31 -4.11 -3.45 -13.99
C GLN A 31 -3.09 -4.04 -13.02
N LEU A 32 -1.80 -3.79 -13.25
CA LEU A 32 -0.73 -4.22 -12.35
C LEU A 32 -0.90 -3.60 -10.96
N ALA A 33 -1.25 -2.32 -10.87
CA ALA A 33 -1.52 -1.65 -9.60
C ALA A 33 -2.69 -2.29 -8.84
N ARG A 34 -3.77 -2.67 -9.55
CA ARG A 34 -4.90 -3.41 -8.95
C ARG A 34 -4.45 -4.75 -8.40
N GLU A 35 -3.66 -5.52 -9.16
CA GLU A 35 -3.18 -6.83 -8.73
C GLU A 35 -2.25 -6.74 -7.51
N LEU A 36 -1.35 -5.76 -7.50
CA LEU A 36 -0.46 -5.50 -6.37
C LEU A 36 -1.24 -5.06 -5.13
N LYS A 37 -2.24 -4.18 -5.30
CA LYS A 37 -3.14 -3.77 -4.21
C LYS A 37 -3.84 -4.99 -3.58
N GLU A 38 -4.41 -5.86 -4.41
CA GLU A 38 -5.08 -7.07 -3.92
C GLU A 38 -4.12 -8.05 -3.23
N LYS A 39 -2.86 -8.12 -3.68
CA LYS A 39 -1.84 -8.92 -3.01
C LYS A 39 -1.56 -8.41 -1.59
N VAL A 40 -1.35 -7.09 -1.44
CA VAL A 40 -1.13 -6.46 -0.13
C VAL A 40 -2.36 -6.67 0.77
N ARG A 41 -3.58 -6.47 0.24
CA ARG A 41 -4.83 -6.72 0.97
C ARG A 41 -4.91 -8.14 1.54
N LYS A 42 -4.49 -9.15 0.76
CA LYS A 42 -4.44 -10.55 1.22
C LYS A 42 -3.39 -10.78 2.30
N GLU A 43 -2.21 -10.18 2.17
CA GLU A 43 -1.15 -10.29 3.19
C GLU A 43 -1.61 -9.68 4.53
N LEU A 44 -2.29 -8.52 4.50
CA LEU A 44 -2.89 -7.90 5.69
C LEU A 44 -3.91 -8.83 6.38
N LEU A 45 -4.77 -9.49 5.59
CA LEU A 45 -5.80 -10.38 6.14
C LEU A 45 -5.22 -11.69 6.72
N VAL A 46 -4.18 -12.24 6.10
CA VAL A 46 -3.58 -13.53 6.52
C VAL A 46 -2.72 -13.37 7.77
N GLU A 47 -1.94 -12.28 7.87
CA GLU A 47 -1.02 -12.08 8.99
C GLU A 47 -1.71 -11.63 10.29
N GLY A 48 -2.95 -11.12 10.20
CA GLY A 48 -3.78 -10.70 11.35
C GLY A 48 -4.35 -11.83 12.21
N SER A 49 -3.84 -13.07 12.13
CA SER A 49 -4.29 -14.22 12.94
C SER A 49 -3.16 -15.06 13.52
N THR A 50 -1.92 -14.58 13.43
CA THR A 50 -0.73 -15.36 13.79
C THR A 50 0.17 -14.58 14.74
N GLY A 51 0.84 -15.29 15.65
CA GLY A 51 1.45 -14.74 16.87
C GLY A 51 2.45 -13.57 16.73
N PRO A 52 3.16 -13.22 17.82
CA PRO A 52 3.89 -11.96 17.93
C PRO A 52 4.84 -11.64 16.77
N THR A 53 5.52 -12.65 16.22
CA THR A 53 6.44 -12.48 15.09
C THR A 53 5.72 -12.06 13.80
N GLN A 54 4.54 -12.62 13.52
CA GLN A 54 3.75 -12.25 12.34
C GLN A 54 3.09 -10.89 12.52
N HIS A 55 2.59 -10.59 13.72
CA HIS A 55 2.08 -9.26 14.02
C HIS A 55 3.14 -8.14 13.88
N MET A 56 4.42 -8.43 14.14
CA MET A 56 5.50 -7.49 13.84
C MET A 56 5.69 -7.25 12.34
N LYS A 57 5.73 -8.32 11.54
CA LYS A 57 5.81 -8.21 10.07
C LYS A 57 4.63 -7.44 9.50
N LEU A 58 3.44 -7.65 10.05
CA LEU A 58 2.24 -6.90 9.69
C LEU A 58 2.41 -5.40 9.96
N LEU A 59 2.97 -5.03 11.12
CA LEU A 59 3.26 -3.63 11.44
C LEU A 59 4.34 -3.03 10.52
N GLU A 60 5.38 -3.79 10.16
CA GLU A 60 6.37 -3.38 9.18
C GLU A 60 5.74 -3.14 7.80
N LEU A 61 4.84 -4.03 7.35
CA LEU A 61 4.11 -3.88 6.10
C LEU A 61 3.24 -2.62 6.10
N ILE A 62 2.51 -2.39 7.20
CA ILE A 62 1.70 -1.17 7.38
C ILE A 62 2.58 0.09 7.31
N ASP A 63 3.75 0.08 7.96
CA ASP A 63 4.68 1.21 7.90
C ASP A 63 5.15 1.51 6.48
N VAL A 64 5.54 0.47 5.74
CA VAL A 64 5.98 0.61 4.34
C VAL A 64 4.85 1.17 3.48
N VAL A 65 3.64 0.62 3.58
CA VAL A 65 2.46 1.08 2.82
C VAL A 65 2.13 2.55 3.11
N GLN A 66 2.20 2.97 4.37
CA GLN A 66 1.99 4.37 4.76
C GLN A 66 3.08 5.28 4.20
N ARG A 67 4.35 4.88 4.29
CA ARG A 67 5.49 5.67 3.80
C ARG A 67 5.53 5.76 2.27
N LEU A 68 4.97 4.78 1.57
CA LEU A 68 4.76 4.84 0.12
C LEU A 68 3.63 5.81 -0.29
N GLY A 69 2.83 6.30 0.67
CA GLY A 69 1.74 7.23 0.40
C GLY A 69 0.52 6.58 -0.27
N VAL A 70 0.41 5.26 -0.21
CA VAL A 70 -0.68 4.49 -0.84
C VAL A 70 -1.66 3.88 0.17
N ALA A 71 -1.49 4.16 1.46
CA ALA A 71 -2.33 3.64 2.54
C ALA A 71 -3.82 4.01 2.41
N TYR A 72 -4.15 5.12 1.74
CA TYR A 72 -5.54 5.55 1.51
C TYR A 72 -6.38 4.54 0.70
N HIS A 73 -5.73 3.59 0.04
CA HIS A 73 -6.40 2.50 -0.68
C HIS A 73 -6.79 1.32 0.21
N LEU A 74 -6.28 1.27 1.44
CA LEU A 74 -6.27 0.12 2.34
C LEU A 74 -6.65 0.53 3.78
N GLU A 75 -7.36 1.64 3.96
CA GLU A 75 -7.64 2.24 5.27
C GLU A 75 -8.37 1.26 6.19
N ASP A 76 -9.44 0.63 5.70
CA ASP A 76 -10.25 -0.34 6.44
C ASP A 76 -9.41 -1.54 6.91
N GLU A 77 -8.58 -2.09 6.02
CA GLU A 77 -7.75 -3.25 6.35
C GLU A 77 -6.66 -2.92 7.36
N ILE A 78 -6.05 -1.74 7.24
CA ILE A 78 -5.04 -1.26 8.19
C ILE A 78 -5.69 -1.05 9.56
N GLU A 79 -6.88 -0.43 9.61
CA GLU A 79 -7.60 -0.22 10.87
C GLU A 79 -7.96 -1.56 11.53
N GLU A 80 -8.49 -2.51 10.76
CA GLU A 80 -8.83 -3.85 11.25
C GLU A 80 -7.60 -4.58 11.82
N CYS A 81 -6.46 -4.52 11.12
CA CYS A 81 -5.20 -5.11 11.56
C CYS A 81 -4.70 -4.48 12.87
N LEU A 82 -4.64 -3.15 12.94
CA LEU A 82 -4.16 -2.43 14.12
C LEU A 82 -5.08 -2.67 15.32
N LYS A 83 -6.40 -2.73 15.09
CA LYS A 83 -7.38 -3.07 16.11
C LYS A 83 -7.18 -4.50 16.63
N HIS A 84 -6.95 -5.46 15.74
CA HIS A 84 -6.66 -6.84 16.14
C HIS A 84 -5.41 -6.93 17.02
N ILE A 85 -4.33 -6.26 16.60
CA ILE A 85 -3.09 -6.18 17.37
C ILE A 85 -3.32 -5.52 18.73
N TYR A 86 -4.06 -4.41 18.78
CA TYR A 86 -4.37 -3.71 20.02
C TYR A 86 -5.23 -4.56 20.97
N VAL A 87 -6.23 -5.28 20.47
CA VAL A 87 -7.03 -6.19 21.30
C VAL A 87 -6.19 -7.35 21.84
N THR A 88 -5.24 -7.85 21.06
CA THR A 88 -4.39 -8.99 21.43
C THR A 88 -3.37 -8.63 22.52
N TYR A 89 -2.78 -7.44 22.47
CA TYR A 89 -1.69 -7.04 23.36
C TYR A 89 -2.03 -5.89 24.32
N GLY A 90 -3.15 -5.20 24.08
CA GLY A 90 -3.57 -4.04 24.85
C GLY A 90 -2.55 -2.90 24.75
N ALA A 91 -2.31 -2.23 25.87
CA ALA A 91 -1.29 -1.19 25.98
C ALA A 91 0.14 -1.74 26.21
N LYS A 92 0.32 -3.07 26.27
CA LYS A 92 1.61 -3.70 26.61
C LYS A 92 2.04 -4.68 25.53
N TRP A 93 2.99 -4.24 24.71
CA TRP A 93 3.58 -5.08 23.67
C TRP A 93 4.41 -6.23 24.27
N ILE A 94 4.37 -7.43 23.66
CA ILE A 94 5.04 -8.63 24.20
C ILE A 94 6.58 -8.55 24.10
N ASN A 95 7.13 -7.75 23.18
CA ASN A 95 8.57 -7.67 22.94
C ASN A 95 9.21 -6.39 23.51
N GLU A 96 9.00 -6.13 24.80
CA GLU A 96 9.53 -4.94 25.53
C GLU A 96 11.06 -4.81 25.42
N ASN A 97 11.77 -5.91 25.11
CA ASN A 97 13.23 -5.93 24.97
C ASN A 97 13.74 -5.46 23.60
N ASN A 98 12.86 -5.26 22.61
CA ASN A 98 13.24 -4.71 21.31
C ASN A 98 12.68 -3.29 21.16
N LEU A 99 13.58 -2.30 21.27
CA LEU A 99 13.26 -0.89 21.14
C LEU A 99 12.67 -0.55 19.76
N GLU A 100 13.21 -1.14 18.69
CA GLU A 100 12.77 -0.88 17.33
C GLU A 100 11.31 -1.31 17.16
N SER A 101 11.01 -2.57 17.52
CA SER A 101 9.67 -3.14 17.51
C SER A 101 8.67 -2.37 18.37
N THR A 102 9.08 -2.03 19.60
CA THR A 102 8.23 -1.28 20.54
C THR A 102 7.93 0.12 20.01
N SER A 103 8.93 0.79 19.43
CA SER A 103 8.77 2.12 18.86
C SER A 103 7.84 2.13 17.64
N LEU A 104 7.93 1.12 16.77
CA LEU A 104 7.07 0.96 15.59
C LEU A 104 5.62 0.75 16.01
N TRP A 105 5.40 -0.21 16.92
CA TRP A 105 4.08 -0.52 17.47
C TRP A 105 3.44 0.71 18.13
N PHE A 106 4.18 1.39 19.01
CA PHE A 106 3.71 2.58 19.72
C PHE A 106 3.32 3.70 18.75
N ARG A 107 4.19 3.99 17.76
CA ARG A 107 3.96 5.03 16.77
C ARG A 107 2.72 4.73 15.93
N LEU A 108 2.61 3.53 15.37
CA LEU A 108 1.48 3.16 14.49
C LEU A 108 0.16 3.22 15.24
N LEU A 109 0.10 2.69 16.46
CA LEU A 109 -1.13 2.74 17.26
C LEU A 109 -1.54 4.17 17.61
N ARG A 110 -0.61 5.01 18.09
CA ARG A 110 -0.96 6.41 18.40
C ARG A 110 -1.36 7.21 17.18
N GLN A 111 -0.72 6.97 16.03
CA GLN A 111 -1.08 7.63 14.76
C GLN A 111 -2.53 7.31 14.34
N HIS A 112 -3.01 6.11 14.67
CA HIS A 112 -4.37 5.66 14.40
C HIS A 112 -5.33 5.90 15.57
N GLY A 113 -4.94 6.70 16.57
CA GLY A 113 -5.83 7.15 17.64
C GLY A 113 -6.03 6.15 18.79
N PHE A 114 -5.26 5.06 18.83
CA PHE A 114 -5.32 4.13 19.95
C PHE A 114 -4.65 4.73 21.20
N ASN A 115 -5.27 4.50 22.36
CA ASN A 115 -4.72 4.95 23.63
C ASN A 115 -3.63 3.99 24.12
N VAL A 116 -2.38 4.44 24.01
CA VAL A 116 -1.19 3.68 24.40
C VAL A 116 -0.36 4.50 25.39
N SER A 117 -0.06 3.90 26.55
CA SER A 117 0.78 4.50 27.59
C SER A 117 2.24 4.63 27.12
N SER A 118 2.95 5.66 27.58
CA SER A 118 4.40 5.81 27.39
C SER A 118 5.23 5.08 28.45
N ASP A 119 4.56 4.48 29.43
CA ASP A 119 5.12 4.08 30.73
C ASP A 119 5.24 2.56 30.90
#